data_AF-A0A7W1F526-F1
#
_entry.id   AF-A0A7W1F526-F1
#
_cell.length_a   1.000
_cell.length_b   1.000
_cell.length_c   1.000
_cell.angle_alpha   90.00
_cell.angle_beta   90.00
_cell.angle_gamma   90.00
#
_symmetry.space_group_name_H-M   'P 1'
#
loop_
_entity.id
_entity.type
_entity.pdbx_description
1 polymer ?
#
loop_
_entity_poly.entity_id
_entity_poly.type
_entity_poly.pdbx_seq_one_letter_code
_entity_poly.pdbx_strand_id
1 'polypeptide(L)' 'MPVVLHPTTDFDQITVRDPRGGDVILYNHQGAIRAYKNRCPHVGVGLDWGNGRCLSGANELMCAVHGARFHADS' A
#
# COMPACT_ATOMS: atom_id res chain seq x y z
N MET A 1 6.76 14.67 -10.27
CA MET A 1 6.32 15.61 -9.23
C MET A 1 6.27 14.83 -7.93
N PRO A 2 6.98 15.25 -6.87
CA PRO A 2 6.90 14.56 -5.58
C PRO A 2 5.49 14.74 -5.00
N VAL A 3 4.85 13.64 -4.59
CA VAL A 3 3.65 13.70 -3.77
C VAL A 3 4.11 14.02 -2.35
N VAL A 4 3.90 15.25 -1.91
CA VAL A 4 4.14 15.66 -0.52
C VAL A 4 2.82 15.52 0.22
N LEU A 5 2.74 14.57 1.14
CA LEU A 5 1.63 14.52 2.08
C LEU A 5 1.84 15.62 3.11
N HIS A 6 0.79 16.41 3.34
CA HIS A 6 0.83 17.38 4.42
C HIS A 6 0.81 16.62 5.76
N PRO A 7 1.48 17.10 6.82
CA PRO A 7 1.49 16.44 8.13
C PRO A 7 0.09 16.23 8.75
N THR A 8 -0.92 16.92 8.23
CA THR A 8 -2.33 16.81 8.67
C THR A 8 -3.21 16.05 7.69
N THR A 9 -2.65 15.48 6.62
CA THR A 9 -3.43 14.67 5.68
C THR A 9 -3.83 13.38 6.38
N ASP A 10 -5.13 13.22 6.60
CA ASP A 10 -5.69 11.95 7.05
C ASP A 10 -5.85 11.02 5.85
N PHE A 11 -5.42 9.78 6.02
CA PHE A 11 -5.53 8.72 5.01
C PHE A 11 -5.39 7.38 5.69
N ASP A 12 -6.10 6.37 5.19
CA ASP A 12 -5.85 4.98 5.59
C ASP A 12 -4.75 4.38 4.72
N GLN A 13 -4.88 4.53 3.40
CA GLN A 13 -3.91 4.06 2.43
C GLN A 13 -3.82 5.03 1.26
N ILE A 14 -2.60 5.23 0.79
CA ILE A 14 -2.32 5.79 -0.54
C ILE A 14 -1.26 4.96 -1.23
N THR A 15 -1.25 5.01 -2.56
CA THR A 15 -0.16 4.45 -3.36
C THR A 15 0.63 5.60 -3.99
N VAL A 16 1.94 5.59 -3.82
CA VAL A 16 2.86 6.59 -4.36
C VAL A 16 3.84 5.93 -5.30
N ARG A 17 4.23 6.64 -6.36
CA ARG A 17 5.27 6.16 -7.29
C ARG A 17 6.65 6.53 -6.77
N ASP A 18 7.54 5.55 -6.59
CA ASP A 18 8.95 5.82 -6.29
C ASP A 18 9.65 6.36 -7.55
N PRO A 19 10.32 7.52 -7.49
CA PRO A 19 11.12 8.04 -8.61
C PRO A 19 12.20 7.06 -9.11
N ARG A 20 12.69 6.16 -8.25
CA ARG A 20 13.66 5.10 -8.60
C ARG A 20 13.00 3.89 -9.26
N GLY A 21 11.67 3.83 -9.29
CA GLY A 21 10.88 2.80 -9.93
C GLY A 21 10.06 1.95 -8.96
N GLY A 22 8.89 1.52 -9.44
CA GLY A 22 7.92 0.77 -8.64
C GLY A 22 6.95 1.67 -7.88
N ASP A 23 5.89 1.04 -7.38
CA ASP A 23 4.87 1.70 -6.58
C ASP A 23 5.02 1.26 -5.11
N VAL A 24 4.75 2.18 -4.20
CA VAL A 24 4.84 2.01 -2.75
C VAL A 24 3.47 2.29 -2.15
N ILE A 25 2.99 1.38 -1.32
CA ILE A 25 1.77 1.54 -0.53
C ILE A 25 2.20 2.20 0.78
N LEU A 26 1.66 3.39 1.07
CA LEU A 26 1.70 3.98 2.40
C LEU A 26 0.40 3.66 3.10
N TYR A 27 0.51 3.13 4.31
CA TYR A 27 -0.62 2.72 5.12
C TYR A 27 -0.48 3.35 6.50
N ASN A 28 -1.51 4.04 6.96
CA ASN A 28 -1.54 4.68 8.26
C ASN A 28 -2.47 3.89 9.18
N HIS A 29 -1.88 3.23 10.17
CA HIS A 29 -2.63 2.51 11.18
C HIS A 29 -2.56 3.28 12.50
N GLN A 30 -3.66 3.93 12.87
CA GLN A 30 -3.76 4.62 14.16
C GLN A 30 -2.62 5.64 14.40
N GLY A 31 -2.19 6.34 13.34
CA GLY A 31 -1.09 7.33 13.40
C GLY A 31 0.30 6.76 13.14
N ALA A 32 0.45 5.43 13.08
CA ALA A 32 1.70 4.78 12.69
C ALA A 32 1.72 4.56 11.17
N ILE A 33 2.52 5.37 10.45
CA ILE A 33 2.69 5.25 9.00
C ILE A 33 3.70 4.15 8.68
N ARG A 34 3.28 3.21 7.85
CA ARG A 34 4.08 2.09 7.33
C ARG A 34 4.13 2.16 5.80
N ALA A 35 5.20 1.62 5.23
CA ALA A 35 5.43 1.61 3.79
C ALA A 35 5.73 0.20 3.30
N TYR A 36 5.03 -0.23 2.25
CA TYR A 36 5.19 -1.54 1.62
C TYR A 36 5.45 -1.37 0.13
N LYS A 37 6.27 -2.25 -0.47
CA LYS A 37 6.32 -2.33 -1.93
C LYS A 37 4.97 -2.82 -2.43
N ASN A 38 4.41 -2.18 -3.45
CA ASN A 38 3.23 -2.68 -4.16
C ASN A 38 3.63 -3.87 -5.05
N ARG A 39 4.01 -4.98 -4.41
CA ARG A 39 4.51 -6.17 -5.07
C ARG A 39 4.17 -7.40 -4.23
N CYS A 40 3.36 -8.27 -4.81
CA CYS A 40 3.01 -9.56 -4.24
C CYS A 40 4.28 -10.41 -4.07
N PRO A 41 4.62 -10.86 -2.85
CA PRO A 41 5.79 -11.70 -2.64
C PRO A 41 5.66 -13.09 -3.26
N HIS A 42 4.45 -13.52 -3.61
CA HIS A 42 4.19 -14.81 -4.26
C HIS A 42 4.49 -14.78 -5.76
N VAL A 43 3.77 -13.95 -6.53
CA VAL A 43 3.86 -13.93 -8.01
C VAL A 43 4.52 -12.67 -8.58
N GLY A 44 4.92 -11.71 -7.73
CA GLY A 44 5.68 -10.53 -8.15
C GLY A 44 4.90 -9.41 -8.84
N VAL A 45 3.59 -9.55 -9.02
CA VAL A 45 2.66 -8.53 -9.57
C VAL A 45 2.27 -7.48 -8.51
N GLY A 46 1.60 -6.40 -8.90
CA GLY A 46 1.04 -5.43 -7.95
C GLY A 46 0.06 -6.09 -6.96
N LEU A 47 0.05 -5.60 -5.71
CA LEU A 47 -0.96 -5.98 -4.73
C LEU A 47 -2.30 -5.29 -5.01
N ASP A 48 -2.25 -4.05 -5.51
CA ASP A 48 -3.42 -3.21 -5.72
C ASP A 48 -4.38 -3.69 -6.80
N TRP A 49 -5.65 -3.28 -6.67
CA TRP A 49 -6.74 -3.65 -7.58
C TRP A 49 -6.78 -2.83 -8.88
N GLY A 50 -5.69 -2.15 -9.25
CA GLY A 50 -5.59 -1.26 -10.41
C GLY A 50 -6.02 0.19 -10.14
N ASN A 51 -6.45 0.49 -8.91
CA ASN A 51 -6.83 1.82 -8.45
C ASN A 51 -5.96 2.31 -7.28
N GLY A 52 -4.84 1.62 -7.02
CA GLY A 52 -3.94 1.96 -5.91
C GLY A 52 -4.47 1.58 -4.51
N ARG A 53 -5.56 0.81 -4.43
CA ARG A 53 -6.11 0.25 -3.17
C ARG A 53 -5.80 -1.25 -3.08
N CYS A 54 -5.45 -1.70 -1.87
CA CYS A 54 -5.27 -3.13 -1.56
C CYS A 54 -5.67 -3.49 -0.12
N LEU A 55 -6.08 -2.53 0.71
CA LEU A 55 -6.64 -2.79 2.05
C LEU A 55 -7.95 -3.57 1.96
N SER A 56 -7.95 -4.82 2.42
CA SER A 56 -9.16 -5.66 2.49
C SER A 56 -9.84 -5.63 3.87
N GLY A 57 -9.31 -4.85 4.82
CA GLY A 57 -9.82 -4.72 6.19
C GLY A 57 -9.03 -3.68 6.98
N ALA A 58 -9.13 -3.68 8.31
CA ALA A 58 -8.48 -2.67 9.14
C ALA A 58 -6.95 -2.75 9.08
N ASN A 59 -6.34 -3.93 8.95
CA ASN A 59 -4.89 -4.17 9.06
C ASN A 59 -4.43 -5.31 8.12
N GLU A 60 -5.03 -5.40 6.92
CA GLU A 60 -4.78 -6.48 5.97
C GLU A 60 -4.64 -5.93 4.55
N LEU A 61 -3.55 -6.30 3.87
CA LEU A 61 -3.35 -6.08 2.45
C LEU A 61 -3.69 -7.36 1.69
N MET A 62 -4.48 -7.26 0.63
CA MET A 62 -4.88 -8.40 -0.19
C MET A 62 -4.36 -8.23 -1.63
N CYS A 63 -3.74 -9.28 -2.16
CA CYS A 63 -3.33 -9.33 -3.56
C CYS A 63 -4.57 -9.44 -4.47
N ALA A 64 -4.66 -8.52 -5.42
CA ALA A 64 -5.73 -8.47 -6.42
C ALA A 64 -5.89 -9.73 -7.27
N VAL A 65 -4.80 -10.46 -7.52
CA VAL A 65 -4.80 -11.56 -8.50
C VAL A 65 -5.46 -12.82 -7.97
N HIS A 66 -5.16 -13.21 -6.74
CA HIS A 66 -5.60 -14.51 -6.19
C HIS A 66 -5.91 -14.46 -4.69
N GLY A 67 -6.12 -13.27 -4.12
CA GLY A 67 -6.67 -13.10 -2.78
C GLY A 67 -5.74 -13.47 -1.62
N ALA A 68 -4.43 -13.62 -1.87
CA ALA A 68 -3.47 -13.81 -0.77
C ALA A 68 -3.47 -12.57 0.14
N ARG A 69 -3.44 -12.81 1.44
CA ARG A 69 -3.56 -11.79 2.49
C ARG A 69 -2.26 -11.66 3.26
N PHE A 70 -1.92 -10.43 3.60
CA PHE A 70 -0.72 -10.07 4.34
C PHE A 70 -1.12 -9.12 5.47
N HIS A 71 -0.61 -9.37 6.67
CA HIS A 71 -0.79 -8.46 7.77
C HIS A 71 -0.05 -7.15 7.51
N ALA A 72 -0.71 -6.02 7.75
CA ALA A 72 -0.14 -4.69 7.54
C ALA A 72 0.60 -4.16 8.78
N ASP A 73 1.03 -5.06 9.68
CA ASP A 73 1.81 -4.78 10.89
C ASP A 73 3.12 -5.58 11.01
N SER A 74 3.42 -6.48 10.06
CA SER A 74 4.53 -7.45 10.12
C SER A 74 5.40 -7.43 8.87
#